data_AF-A0A1M6P2K1-F1
#
_entry.id   AF-A0A1M6P2K1-F1
#
_cell.length_a   1.000
_cell.length_b   1.000
_cell.length_c   1.000
_cell.angle_alpha   90.00
_cell.angle_beta   90.00
_cell.angle_gamma   90.00
#
_symmetry.space_group_name_H-M   'P 1'
#
loop_
_entity.id
_entity.type
_entity.pdbx_description
1 polymer ?
#
loop_
_entity_poly.entity_id
_entity_poly.type
_entity_poly.pdbx_seq_one_letter_code
_entity_poly.pdbx_strand_id
1 'polypeptide(L)'
;MYMYYHDDYEYIRYCEIQAHRMYPKIYHELMPHIKRVCEMEDSPNNPMMEPFPNEEKIEKMVEKVYKNYKNGYRDENDESIDEFFRDRHHGIRDIITILLLGELLGRRRRRRRRRRRFFHGYGHPGFFY
;
A
#
# COMPACT_ATOMS: atom_id res chain seq x y z
N MET A 1 -9.77 -36.29 20.04
CA MET A 1 -10.51 -35.08 19.62
C MET A 1 -9.47 -34.05 19.18
N TYR A 2 -9.11 -34.04 17.90
CA TYR A 2 -8.10 -33.11 17.37
C TYR A 2 -8.75 -31.72 17.27
N MET A 3 -8.36 -30.81 18.16
CA MET A 3 -8.55 -29.37 17.94
C MET A 3 -7.70 -29.02 16.72
N TYR A 4 -8.33 -28.96 15.55
CA TYR A 4 -7.73 -28.36 14.37
C TYR A 4 -7.44 -26.91 14.73
N TYR A 5 -6.22 -26.65 15.19
CA TYR A 5 -5.58 -25.36 15.04
C TYR A 5 -5.50 -25.15 13.53
N HIS A 6 -6.58 -24.63 12.94
CA HIS A 6 -6.48 -24.03 11.63
C HIS A 6 -5.38 -22.99 11.78
N ASP A 7 -4.26 -23.22 11.11
CA ASP A 7 -3.11 -22.34 11.16
C ASP A 7 -3.64 -20.93 10.93
N ASP A 8 -3.57 -20.05 11.95
CA ASP A 8 -4.14 -18.70 11.91
C ASP A 8 -3.69 -17.96 10.64
N TYR A 9 -2.51 -18.34 10.14
CA TYR A 9 -1.95 -17.89 8.88
C TYR A 9 -2.78 -18.28 7.65
N GLU A 10 -3.23 -19.53 7.54
CA GLU A 10 -4.07 -19.99 6.43
C GLU A 10 -5.45 -19.33 6.46
N TYR A 11 -6.03 -19.15 7.65
CA TYR A 11 -7.31 -18.47 7.82
C TYR A 11 -7.23 -17.00 7.38
N ILE A 12 -6.21 -16.27 7.85
CA ILE A 12 -6.00 -14.87 7.45
C ILE A 12 -5.76 -14.77 5.94
N ARG A 13 -4.94 -15.67 5.38
CA ARG A 13 -4.66 -15.70 3.94
C ARG A 13 -5.92 -15.96 3.11
N TYR A 14 -6.80 -16.85 3.55
CA TYR A 14 -8.08 -17.08 2.89
C TYR A 14 -8.94 -15.81 2.89
N CYS A 15 -9.08 -15.14 4.03
CA CYS A 15 -9.81 -13.87 4.14
C CYS A 15 -9.23 -12.79 3.22
N GLU A 16 -7.90 -12.65 3.13
CA GLU A 16 -7.25 -11.72 2.21
C GLU A 16 -7.60 -12.02 0.74
N ILE A 17 -7.59 -13.30 0.34
CA ILE A 17 -7.96 -13.71 -1.02
C ILE A 17 -9.42 -13.37 -1.32
N GLN A 18 -10.33 -13.62 -0.38
CA GLN A 18 -11.75 -13.31 -0.58
C GLN A 18 -11.98 -11.79 -0.67
N ALA A 19 -11.36 -11.00 0.22
CA ALA A 19 -11.43 -9.54 0.15
C ALA A 19 -10.90 -9.02 -1.18
N HIS A 20 -9.77 -9.57 -1.66
CA HIS A 20 -9.21 -9.21 -2.96
C HIS A 20 -10.15 -9.50 -4.12
N ARG A 21 -10.99 -10.54 -4.06
CA ARG A 21 -11.97 -10.83 -5.12
C ARG A 21 -13.18 -9.90 -5.11
N MET A 22 -13.52 -9.37 -3.94
CA MET A 22 -14.67 -8.47 -3.76
C MET A 22 -14.32 -7.00 -4.05
N TYR A 23 -13.03 -6.66 -4.13
CA TYR A 23 -12.64 -5.29 -4.44
C TYR A 23 -13.12 -4.88 -5.84
N PRO A 24 -13.55 -3.62 -6.00
CA PRO A 24 -14.03 -3.13 -7.28
C PRO A 24 -12.88 -3.04 -8.29
N LYS A 25 -13.20 -3.09 -9.59
CA LYS A 25 -12.21 -3.05 -10.68
C LYS A 25 -11.16 -1.93 -10.52
N ILE A 26 -11.63 -0.73 -10.16
CA ILE A 26 -10.78 0.44 -9.93
C ILE A 26 -9.67 0.21 -8.90
N TYR A 27 -9.90 -0.61 -7.88
CA TYR A 27 -8.88 -0.96 -6.90
C TYR A 27 -7.74 -1.76 -7.56
N HIS A 28 -8.09 -2.76 -8.38
CA HIS A 28 -7.13 -3.60 -9.06
C HIS A 28 -6.29 -2.82 -10.08
N GLU A 29 -6.91 -1.82 -10.71
CA GLU A 29 -6.24 -0.95 -11.66
C GLU A 29 -5.30 0.06 -10.96
N LEU A 30 -5.74 0.69 -9.85
CA LEU A 30 -4.94 1.69 -9.13
C LEU A 30 -3.81 1.10 -8.28
N MET A 31 -4.05 -0.02 -7.61
CA MET A 31 -3.12 -0.57 -6.61
C MET A 31 -1.70 -0.84 -7.14
N PRO A 32 -1.48 -1.35 -8.37
CA PRO A 32 -0.15 -1.47 -8.97
C PRO A 32 0.59 -0.13 -9.08
N HIS A 33 -0.09 0.93 -9.53
CA HIS A 33 0.51 2.27 -9.64
C HIS A 33 0.87 2.84 -8.27
N ILE A 34 -0.01 2.66 -7.27
CA ILE A 34 0.23 3.07 -5.89
C ILE A 34 1.46 2.37 -5.31
N LYS A 35 1.53 1.03 -5.45
CA LYS A 35 2.67 0.25 -4.95
C LYS A 35 3.99 0.68 -5.57
N ARG A 36 4.00 0.96 -6.88
CA ARG A 36 5.18 1.45 -7.61
C ARG A 36 5.63 2.82 -7.10
N VAL A 37 4.72 3.77 -6.95
CA VAL A 37 5.05 5.11 -6.42
C VAL A 37 5.56 5.04 -4.98
N CYS A 38 4.92 4.24 -4.12
CA CYS A 38 5.41 3.99 -2.77
C CYS A 38 6.79 3.33 -2.76
N GLU A 39 7.11 2.45 -3.70
CA GLU A 39 8.42 1.79 -3.78
C GLU A 39 9.54 2.76 -4.18
N MET A 40 9.25 3.69 -5.07
CA MET A 40 10.19 4.73 -5.49
C MET A 40 10.41 5.78 -4.39
N GLU A 41 9.33 6.21 -3.72
CA GLU A 41 9.38 7.36 -2.81
C GLU A 41 9.71 6.97 -1.36
N ASP A 42 9.12 5.89 -0.83
CA ASP A 42 9.23 5.46 0.58
C ASP A 42 10.56 4.71 0.86
N SER A 43 11.66 5.37 0.51
CA SER A 43 13.05 4.93 0.67
C SER A 43 13.71 5.65 1.86
N PRO A 44 14.62 5.00 2.62
CA PRO A 44 15.40 5.64 3.68
C PRO A 44 16.21 6.86 3.21
N ASN A 45 16.53 6.93 1.91
CA ASN A 45 17.30 8.02 1.33
C ASN A 45 16.43 9.26 0.99
N ASN A 46 15.11 9.19 1.20
CA ASN A 46 14.18 10.27 0.94
C ASN A 46 13.76 10.95 2.26
N PRO A 47 14.43 12.04 2.69
CA PRO A 47 14.14 12.69 3.96
C PRO A 47 12.73 13.27 4.02
N MET A 48 12.10 13.56 2.88
CA MET A 48 10.71 14.06 2.83
C MET A 48 9.66 13.02 3.25
N MET A 49 10.06 11.75 3.41
CA MET A 49 9.17 10.68 3.85
C MET A 49 9.32 10.35 5.34
N GLU A 50 10.31 10.91 6.03
CA GLU A 50 10.56 10.64 7.44
C GLU A 50 10.17 11.84 8.32
N PRO A 51 9.50 11.64 9.47
CA PRO A 51 8.94 10.38 10.00
C PRO A 51 7.64 9.93 9.29
N PHE A 52 6.94 10.86 8.65
CA PHE A 52 5.81 10.65 7.75
C PHE A 52 5.75 11.84 6.78
N PRO A 53 5.39 11.65 5.50
CA PRO A 53 5.28 12.75 4.55
C PRO A 53 4.23 13.78 4.97
N ASN A 54 4.48 15.05 4.65
CA ASN A 54 3.50 16.11 4.79
C ASN A 54 2.41 16.03 3.71
N GLU A 55 1.34 16.81 3.86
CA GLU A 55 0.20 16.83 2.96
C GLU A 55 0.61 17.16 1.51
N GLU A 56 1.44 18.18 1.31
CA GLU A 56 1.94 18.57 -0.02
C GLU A 56 2.70 17.43 -0.72
N LYS A 57 3.49 16.65 0.03
CA LYS A 57 4.18 15.47 -0.51
C LYS A 57 3.20 14.38 -0.89
N ILE A 58 2.17 14.15 -0.08
CA ILE A 58 1.10 13.20 -0.39
C ILE A 58 0.36 13.63 -1.67
N GLU A 59 -0.03 14.89 -1.80
CA GLU A 59 -0.69 15.41 -2.99
C GLU A 59 0.17 15.20 -4.26
N LYS A 60 1.48 15.49 -4.16
CA LYS A 60 2.42 15.22 -5.27
C LYS A 60 2.49 13.73 -5.62
N MET A 61 2.42 12.84 -4.64
CA MET A 61 2.39 11.39 -4.89
C MET A 61 1.06 10.94 -5.50
N VAL A 62 -0.07 11.47 -5.03
CA VAL A 62 -1.41 11.25 -5.60
C VAL A 62 -1.43 11.66 -7.06
N GLU A 63 -0.88 12.83 -7.38
CA GLU A 63 -0.78 13.32 -8.76
C GLU A 63 0.07 12.41 -9.64
N LYS A 64 1.19 11.90 -9.13
CA LYS A 64 2.01 10.90 -9.86
C LYS A 64 1.23 9.62 -10.14
N VAL A 65 0.50 9.09 -9.16
CA VAL A 65 -0.34 7.90 -9.34
C VAL A 65 -1.42 8.16 -10.37
N TYR A 66 -2.13 9.29 -10.26
CA TYR A 66 -3.21 9.67 -11.17
C TYR A 66 -2.71 9.79 -12.63
N LYS A 67 -1.57 10.44 -12.85
CA LYS A 67 -0.94 10.53 -14.18
C LYS A 67 -0.55 9.16 -14.72
N ASN A 68 0.08 8.31 -13.91
CA ASN A 68 0.47 6.97 -14.33
C ASN A 68 -0.72 6.10 -14.71
N TYR A 69 -1.80 6.20 -13.93
CA TYR A 69 -3.06 5.54 -14.20
C TYR A 69 -3.66 6.07 -15.51
N LYS A 70 -3.87 7.38 -15.64
CA LYS A 70 -4.43 8.01 -16.85
C LYS A 70 -3.63 7.68 -18.12
N ASN A 71 -2.31 7.70 -18.05
CA ASN A 71 -1.45 7.40 -19.19
C ASN A 71 -1.55 5.93 -19.63
N GLY A 72 -1.80 5.00 -18.71
CA GLY A 72 -2.04 3.59 -19.05
C GLY A 72 -3.30 3.38 -19.89
N TYR A 73 -4.34 4.21 -19.71
CA TYR A 73 -5.57 4.14 -20.52
C TYR A 73 -5.48 4.90 -21.85
N ARG A 74 -4.65 5.94 -21.93
CA ARG A 74 -4.49 6.70 -23.17
C ARG A 74 -3.91 5.87 -24.32
N ASP A 75 -3.14 4.83 -24.01
CA ASP A 75 -2.61 3.90 -25.01
C ASP A 75 -3.71 3.00 -25.61
N GLU A 76 -4.87 2.86 -24.95
CA GLU A 76 -5.98 2.00 -25.36
C GLU A 76 -7.07 2.72 -26.20
N ASN A 77 -6.86 3.98 -26.60
CA ASN A 77 -7.71 4.75 -27.54
C ASN A 77 -9.22 4.69 -27.28
N ASP A 78 -9.71 5.44 -26.28
CA ASP A 78 -11.13 5.67 -26.10
C ASP A 78 -11.39 7.10 -25.59
N GLU A 79 -11.94 7.96 -26.45
CA GLU A 79 -12.31 9.35 -26.11
C GLU A 79 -13.34 9.43 -24.97
N SER A 80 -14.13 8.37 -24.75
CA SER A 80 -15.11 8.27 -23.67
C SER A 80 -14.47 8.27 -22.27
N ILE A 81 -13.21 7.85 -22.18
CA ILE A 81 -12.45 7.77 -20.93
C ILE A 81 -12.08 9.17 -20.41
N ASP A 82 -11.77 10.12 -21.30
CA ASP A 82 -11.40 11.48 -20.90
C ASP A 82 -12.63 12.29 -20.42
N GLU A 83 -13.85 11.90 -20.80
CA GLU A 83 -15.10 12.45 -20.26
C GLU A 83 -15.44 11.82 -18.89
N PHE A 84 -15.34 10.50 -18.78
CA PHE A 84 -15.52 9.76 -17.52
C PHE A 84 -14.57 10.23 -16.41
N PHE A 85 -13.31 10.56 -16.75
CA PHE A 85 -12.33 11.08 -15.79
C PHE A 85 -12.52 12.56 -15.47
N ARG A 86 -13.15 13.35 -16.35
CA ARG A 86 -13.46 14.75 -16.07
C ARG A 86 -14.53 14.87 -14.98
N ASP A 87 -15.59 14.07 -15.06
CA ASP A 87 -16.68 14.12 -14.07
C ASP A 87 -16.31 13.50 -12.72
N ARG A 88 -15.39 12.52 -12.70
CA ARG A 88 -15.01 11.79 -11.48
C ARG A 88 -13.62 12.10 -10.95
N HIS A 89 -13.02 13.19 -11.41
CA HIS A 89 -11.66 13.58 -11.10
C HIS A 89 -11.38 13.65 -9.59
N HIS A 90 -12.29 14.28 -8.84
CA HIS A 90 -12.16 14.43 -7.39
C HIS A 90 -12.30 13.08 -6.66
N GLY A 91 -13.32 12.29 -7.01
CA GLY A 91 -13.55 10.98 -6.38
C GLY A 91 -12.41 9.99 -6.58
N ILE A 92 -11.79 9.96 -7.77
CA ILE A 92 -10.64 9.07 -8.03
C ILE A 92 -9.42 9.51 -7.23
N ARG A 93 -9.14 10.82 -7.16
CA ARG A 93 -8.04 11.35 -6.35
C ARG A 93 -8.23 11.00 -4.88
N ASP A 94 -9.43 11.11 -4.33
CA ASP A 94 -9.71 10.75 -2.95
C ASP A 94 -9.49 9.25 -2.70
N ILE A 95 -9.94 8.38 -3.62
CA ILE A 95 -9.68 6.94 -3.57
C ILE A 95 -8.17 6.66 -3.60
N ILE A 96 -7.42 7.32 -4.49
CA ILE A 96 -5.97 7.20 -4.56
C ILE A 96 -5.35 7.61 -3.23
N THR A 97 -5.75 8.75 -2.66
CA THR A 97 -5.24 9.24 -1.38
C THR A 97 -5.47 8.22 -0.26
N ILE A 98 -6.68 7.68 -0.14
CA ILE A 98 -7.03 6.68 0.87
C ILE A 98 -6.14 5.43 0.73
N LEU A 99 -6.05 4.89 -0.48
CA LEU A 99 -5.28 3.66 -0.75
C LEU A 99 -3.77 3.89 -0.56
N LEU A 100 -3.27 5.06 -0.96
CA LEU A 100 -1.87 5.45 -0.81
C LEU A 100 -1.45 5.53 0.66
N LEU A 101 -2.23 6.24 1.48
CA LEU A 101 -1.99 6.34 2.92
C LEU A 101 -2.04 4.96 3.59
N GLY A 102 -3.02 4.13 3.21
CA GLY A 102 -3.15 2.76 3.69
C GLY A 102 -1.91 1.91 3.41
N GLU A 103 -1.36 1.98 2.20
CA GLU A 103 -0.16 1.25 1.80
C GLU A 103 1.11 1.77 2.48
N LEU A 104 1.28 3.09 2.61
CA LEU A 104 2.41 3.69 3.35
C LEU A 104 2.43 3.23 4.81
N LEU A 105 1.28 3.31 5.49
CA LEU A 105 1.14 2.83 6.87
C LEU A 105 1.37 1.31 6.95
N GLY A 106 0.84 0.55 5.98
CA GLY A 106 1.05 -0.89 5.85
C GLY A 106 2.54 -1.25 5.78
N ARG A 107 3.29 -0.59 4.90
CA ARG A 107 4.75 -0.77 4.75
C ARG A 107 5.50 -0.46 6.05
N ARG A 108 5.21 0.67 6.69
CA ARG A 108 5.87 1.07 7.94
C ARG A 108 5.56 0.08 9.08
N ARG A 109 4.31 -0.40 9.20
CA ARG A 109 3.93 -1.46 10.16
C ARG A 109 4.71 -2.75 9.89
N ARG A 110 4.84 -3.17 8.62
CA ARG A 110 5.63 -4.35 8.24
C ARG A 110 7.12 -4.20 8.59
N ARG A 111 7.73 -3.03 8.34
CA ARG A 111 9.13 -2.74 8.75
C ARG A 111 9.33 -2.82 10.26
N ARG A 112 8.40 -2.27 11.07
CA ARG A 112 8.45 -2.37 12.53
C ARG A 112 8.42 -3.82 13.03
N ARG A 113 7.58 -4.67 12.45
CA ARG A 113 7.50 -6.10 12.82
C ARG A 113 8.80 -6.85 12.51
N ARG A 114 9.48 -6.54 11.40
CA ARG A 114 10.78 -7.13 11.06
C ARG A 114 11.87 -6.73 12.07
N ARG A 115 11.92 -5.47 12.51
CA ARG A 115 12.89 -5.02 13.53
C ARG A 115 12.69 -5.67 14.90
N ARG A 116 11.44 -5.94 15.31
CA ARG A 116 11.16 -6.62 16.60
C ARG A 116 11.63 -8.08 16.65
N ARG A 117 11.75 -8.76 15.50
CA ARG A 117 12.30 -10.12 15.41
C ARG A 117 13.81 -10.18 15.64
N PHE A 118 14.54 -9.08 15.41
CA PHE A 118 15.98 -9.01 15.68
C PHE A 118 16.32 -8.65 17.13
N PHE A 119 15.40 -8.02 17.86
CA PHE A 119 15.64 -7.62 19.27
C PHE A 119 15.16 -8.64 20.31
N HIS A 120 14.52 -9.74 19.90
CA HIS A 120 14.16 -10.86 20.81
C HIS A 120 15.22 -11.98 20.84
N GLY A 121 16.41 -11.75 20.26
CA GLY A 121 17.50 -12.73 20.22
C GLY A 121 18.64 -12.50 21.24
N TYR A 122 18.63 -11.40 21.99
CA TYR A 122 19.63 -11.11 23.02
C TYR A 122 18.99 -11.05 24.41
N GLY A 123 18.36 -12.16 24.78
CA GLY A 123 18.02 -12.47 26.16
C GLY A 123 18.70 -13.78 26.53
N HIS A 124 20.01 -13.76 26.80
CA HIS A 124 20.66 -14.83 27.55
C HIS A 124 21.06 -14.29 28.93
N PRO A 125 20.51 -14.86 30.02
CA PRO A 125 20.86 -14.50 31.38
C PRO A 125 22.15 -15.20 31.82
N GLY A 126 22.96 -14.50 32.62
CA GLY A 126 23.93 -15.02 33.58
C GLY A 126 25.14 -15.80 33.04
N PHE A 127 26.34 -15.32 33.33
CA PHE A 127 27.32 -16.07 34.12
C PHE A 127 28.20 -15.08 34.89
N PHE A 128 28.23 -15.28 36.20
CA PHE A 128 29.19 -14.73 37.14
C PHE A 128 30.62 -15.08 36.72
N TYR A 129 31.56 -14.16 36.85
CA TYR A 129 32.87 -14.35 37.49
C TYR A 129 33.38 -12.99 37.98
#